data_AF-A0A1X7HJT6-F1
#
_entry.id   AF-A0A1X7HJT6-F1
#
_cell.length_a   1.000
_cell.length_b   1.000
_cell.length_c   1.000
_cell.angle_alpha   90.00
_cell.angle_beta   90.00
_cell.angle_gamma   90.00
#
_symmetry.space_group_name_H-M   'P 1'
#
loop_
_entity.id
_entity.type
_entity.pdbx_description
1 polymer ?
#
loop_
_entity_poly.entity_id
_entity_poly.type
_entity_poly.pdbx_seq_one_letter_code
_entity_poly.pdbx_strand_id
1 'polypeptide(L)'
;MSDQTTKGITYPQSTDHTRLWEHFQTLADGADAIIIGGKDVQVFTSSGTWNKPAGAILVTVEVVGGGGGSGGCASTSAGQAACSGAGGGGEYARGTYKASTFGSTVSVTVGAAGTAASAGNNAGGNGGTSSFGATITAAGGAGGSGAAASSTNDVSGAGSGGTGGTGGDVRIPGGGGGNGAVISAVPIKQANGGASALATPVQPSASTSGQRVGTAGHAYGGGASGSSNGASSSATAGAAGSAGAVIVTTYTA
;
A
#
# COMPACT_ATOMS: atom_id res chain seq x y z
N MET A 1 38.16 22.41 -32.86
CA MET A 1 38.12 21.59 -31.61
C MET A 1 36.69 21.08 -31.46
N SER A 2 36.40 20.11 -30.62
CA SER A 2 35.03 19.63 -30.36
C SER A 2 34.81 19.55 -28.86
N ASP A 3 33.63 19.96 -28.42
CA ASP A 3 33.19 19.84 -27.03
C ASP A 3 32.06 18.82 -26.92
N GLN A 4 31.73 18.44 -25.69
CA GLN A 4 30.66 17.49 -25.40
C GLN A 4 29.75 17.98 -24.27
N THR A 5 28.46 17.64 -24.38
CA THR A 5 27.47 17.83 -23.31
C THR A 5 27.60 16.75 -22.22
N THR A 6 26.79 16.83 -21.15
CA THR A 6 26.86 15.87 -20.03
C THR A 6 26.48 14.44 -20.44
N LYS A 7 25.69 14.27 -21.51
CA LYS A 7 25.35 12.98 -22.13
C LYS A 7 26.23 12.60 -23.31
N GLY A 8 27.33 13.32 -23.55
CA GLY A 8 28.30 12.99 -24.58
C GLY A 8 27.89 13.41 -26.00
N ILE A 9 26.93 14.33 -26.16
CA ILE A 9 26.61 14.88 -27.48
C ILE A 9 27.77 15.75 -27.93
N THR A 10 28.44 15.35 -29.00
CA THR A 10 29.61 16.07 -29.53
C THR A 10 29.17 17.17 -30.49
N TYR A 11 29.72 18.38 -30.32
CA TYR A 11 29.48 19.50 -31.22
C TYR A 11 30.80 20.22 -31.59
N PRO A 12 30.88 20.82 -32.80
CA PRO A 12 32.09 21.50 -33.24
C PRO A 12 32.30 22.82 -32.50
N GLN A 13 33.55 23.17 -32.22
CA GLN A 13 34.01 24.50 -31.80
C GLN A 13 34.93 25.11 -32.86
N SER A 14 34.65 26.35 -33.25
CA SER A 14 35.45 27.10 -34.23
C SER A 14 35.44 28.61 -33.95
N THR A 15 36.59 29.26 -34.02
CA THR A 15 36.72 30.73 -33.96
C THR A 15 36.28 31.42 -35.25
N ASP A 16 36.25 30.68 -36.36
CA ASP A 16 36.12 31.26 -37.70
C ASP A 16 34.65 31.42 -38.11
N HIS A 17 33.75 30.68 -37.48
CA HIS A 17 32.32 30.59 -37.82
C HIS A 17 31.44 30.66 -36.57
N THR A 18 31.50 31.78 -35.84
CA THR A 18 30.99 31.91 -34.47
C THR A 18 29.51 31.54 -34.33
N ARG A 19 28.67 32.07 -35.23
CA ARG A 19 27.21 31.85 -35.19
C ARG A 19 26.80 30.40 -35.45
N LEU A 20 27.60 29.65 -36.22
CA LEU A 20 27.28 28.26 -36.55
C LEU A 20 27.54 27.34 -35.35
N TRP A 21 28.68 27.51 -34.66
CA TRP A 21 28.98 26.65 -33.53
C TRP A 21 28.14 26.98 -32.30
N GLU A 22 27.83 28.26 -32.04
CA GLU A 22 26.89 28.66 -30.97
C GLU A 22 25.50 28.03 -31.18
N HIS A 23 25.06 27.94 -32.44
CA HIS A 23 23.82 27.26 -32.79
C HIS A 23 23.90 25.75 -32.52
N PHE A 24 24.99 25.08 -32.92
CA PHE A 24 25.18 23.67 -32.63
C PHE A 24 25.30 23.37 -31.14
N GLN A 25 25.97 24.22 -30.37
CA GLN A 25 25.99 24.12 -28.91
C GLN A 25 24.58 24.23 -28.34
N THR A 26 23.79 25.22 -28.76
CA THR A 26 22.40 25.39 -28.31
C THR A 26 21.55 24.15 -28.62
N LEU A 27 21.72 23.55 -29.80
CA LEU A 27 21.03 22.32 -30.17
C LEU A 27 21.48 21.12 -29.31
N ALA A 28 22.79 21.03 -29.05
CA ALA A 28 23.36 19.96 -28.23
C ALA A 28 22.87 20.06 -26.78
N ASP A 29 22.92 21.25 -26.16
CA ASP A 29 22.41 21.48 -24.80
C ASP A 29 20.89 21.27 -24.72
N GLY A 30 20.15 21.68 -25.75
CA GLY A 30 18.72 21.43 -25.85
C GLY A 30 18.37 19.94 -25.92
N ALA A 31 19.18 19.16 -26.64
CA ALA A 31 19.04 17.71 -26.69
C ALA A 31 19.46 17.05 -25.36
N ASP A 32 20.54 17.51 -24.74
CA ASP A 32 21.04 17.01 -23.45
C ASP A 32 19.97 17.14 -22.35
N ALA A 33 19.26 18.28 -22.34
CA ALA A 33 18.22 18.59 -21.36
C ALA A 33 16.95 17.72 -21.47
N ILE A 34 16.79 16.95 -22.55
CA ILE A 34 15.62 16.09 -22.78
C ILE A 34 15.97 14.59 -22.82
N ILE A 35 17.25 14.25 -22.90
CA ILE A 35 17.71 12.86 -22.87
C ILE A 35 17.78 12.42 -21.43
N ILE A 36 17.01 11.40 -21.08
CA ILE A 36 17.07 10.80 -19.74
C ILE A 36 18.45 10.18 -19.54
N GLY A 37 19.23 10.71 -18.60
CA GLY A 37 20.51 10.15 -18.19
C GLY A 37 20.58 9.81 -16.71
N GLY A 38 19.47 9.92 -15.96
CA GLY A 38 19.41 9.53 -14.56
C GLY A 38 18.02 9.10 -14.09
N LYS A 39 17.98 8.46 -12.91
CA LYS A 39 16.75 8.22 -12.16
C LYS A 39 16.97 8.51 -10.68
N ASP A 40 15.98 9.13 -10.05
CA ASP A 40 15.87 9.35 -8.61
C ASP A 40 14.66 8.57 -8.08
N VAL A 41 14.85 7.76 -7.04
CA VAL A 41 13.79 6.93 -6.45
C VAL A 41 13.60 7.30 -4.99
N GLN A 42 12.43 7.82 -4.66
CA GLN A 42 12.06 8.19 -3.28
C GLN A 42 10.91 7.30 -2.82
N VAL A 43 11.10 6.63 -1.68
CA VAL A 43 10.10 5.74 -1.07
C VAL A 43 9.60 6.36 0.23
N PHE A 44 8.31 6.63 0.29
CA PHE A 44 7.63 7.17 1.46
C PHE A 44 6.89 6.05 2.19
N THR A 45 7.39 5.69 3.38
CA THR A 45 6.70 4.82 4.36
C THR A 45 6.02 5.62 5.48
N SER A 46 6.16 6.94 5.43
CA SER A 46 5.47 7.92 6.26
C SER A 46 5.10 9.12 5.40
N SER A 47 4.01 9.81 5.74
CA SER A 47 3.62 11.05 5.05
C SER A 47 4.73 12.09 5.09
N GLY A 48 4.80 12.92 4.07
CA GLY A 48 5.84 13.93 3.93
C GLY A 48 5.66 14.77 2.67
N THR A 49 6.77 15.32 2.18
CA THR A 49 6.79 16.16 0.98
C THR A 49 7.81 15.62 0.01
N TRP A 50 7.39 15.38 -1.22
CA TRP A 50 8.31 15.12 -2.32
C TRP A 50 8.79 16.45 -2.90
N ASN A 51 10.10 16.60 -3.01
CA ASN A 51 10.74 17.73 -3.69
C ASN A 51 11.16 17.27 -5.07
N LYS A 52 10.74 17.98 -6.12
CA LYS A 52 11.05 17.64 -7.50
C LYS A 52 12.57 17.67 -7.72
N PRO A 53 13.18 16.55 -8.14
CA PRO A 53 14.58 16.54 -8.54
C PRO A 53 14.88 17.52 -9.67
N ALA A 54 16.07 18.10 -9.66
CA ALA A 54 16.53 18.96 -10.76
C ALA A 54 16.57 18.17 -12.07
N GLY A 55 16.21 18.83 -13.18
CA GLY A 55 16.19 18.19 -14.49
C GLY A 55 15.11 17.10 -14.66
N ALA A 56 14.10 17.03 -13.80
CA ALA A 56 13.01 16.05 -13.93
C ALA A 56 12.26 16.19 -15.27
N ILE A 57 12.10 15.08 -15.98
CA ILE A 57 11.39 14.97 -17.27
C ILE A 57 10.08 14.20 -17.09
N LEU A 58 10.16 13.01 -16.49
CA LEU A 58 9.02 12.13 -16.22
C LEU A 58 9.00 11.72 -14.75
N VAL A 59 7.81 11.47 -14.22
CA VAL A 59 7.61 10.98 -12.86
C VAL A 59 6.62 9.83 -12.90
N THR A 60 7.08 8.65 -12.51
CA THR A 60 6.21 7.50 -12.23
C THR A 60 5.91 7.47 -10.75
N VAL A 61 4.63 7.44 -10.40
CA VAL A 61 4.15 7.39 -9.02
C VAL A 61 3.39 6.09 -8.82
N GLU A 62 3.78 5.33 -7.82
CA GLU A 62 3.08 4.15 -7.32
C GLU A 62 2.56 4.44 -5.92
N VAL A 63 1.28 4.17 -5.69
CA VAL A 63 0.58 4.48 -4.44
C VAL A 63 -0.11 3.22 -3.96
N VAL A 64 0.08 2.89 -2.69
CA VAL A 64 -0.55 1.74 -2.02
C VAL A 64 -1.29 2.22 -0.78
N GLY A 65 -2.59 1.94 -0.68
CA GLY A 65 -3.39 2.22 0.51
C GLY A 65 -2.98 1.37 1.72
N GLY A 66 -3.33 1.80 2.92
CA GLY A 66 -3.15 0.98 4.12
C GLY A 66 -4.05 -0.25 4.13
N GLY A 67 -3.60 -1.35 4.74
CA GLY A 67 -4.41 -2.55 4.94
C GLY A 67 -5.26 -2.47 6.20
N GLY A 68 -6.42 -3.12 6.20
CA GLY A 68 -7.34 -3.18 7.33
C GLY A 68 -6.85 -4.10 8.46
N GLY A 69 -7.26 -3.78 9.69
CA GLY A 69 -7.06 -4.63 10.86
C GLY A 69 -8.11 -5.74 10.95
N SER A 70 -7.82 -6.80 11.69
CA SER A 70 -8.77 -7.90 11.90
C SER A 70 -9.70 -7.61 13.08
N GLY A 71 -10.85 -8.30 13.11
CA GLY A 71 -11.74 -8.28 14.26
C GLY A 71 -11.20 -9.02 15.47
N GLY A 72 -11.78 -8.77 16.64
CA GLY A 72 -11.52 -9.49 17.89
C GLY A 72 -12.49 -10.65 18.10
N CYS A 73 -12.25 -11.45 19.13
CA CYS A 73 -13.11 -12.56 19.54
C CYS A 73 -13.64 -12.35 20.95
N ALA A 74 -14.93 -12.61 21.16
CA ALA A 74 -15.55 -12.71 22.48
C ALA A 74 -14.98 -13.88 23.30
N SER A 75 -15.11 -13.81 24.63
CA SER A 75 -14.80 -14.94 25.51
C SER A 75 -15.74 -16.10 25.26
N THR A 76 -15.23 -17.32 25.37
CA THR A 76 -15.96 -18.57 25.08
C THR A 76 -16.08 -19.44 26.33
N SER A 77 -17.20 -20.16 26.43
CA SER A 77 -17.41 -21.23 27.41
C SER A 77 -16.97 -22.60 26.86
N ALA A 78 -17.11 -23.68 27.64
CA ALA A 78 -16.62 -25.02 27.30
C ALA A 78 -17.18 -25.63 25.99
N GLY A 79 -18.35 -25.19 25.54
CA GLY A 79 -19.00 -25.65 24.29
C GLY A 79 -19.09 -24.58 23.22
N GLN A 80 -18.19 -23.60 23.23
CA GLN A 80 -18.25 -22.41 22.38
C GLN A 80 -16.90 -22.16 21.71
N ALA A 81 -16.93 -21.58 20.51
CA ALA A 81 -15.76 -21.03 19.85
C ALA A 81 -16.08 -19.67 19.22
N ALA A 82 -15.05 -18.94 18.84
CA ALA A 82 -15.17 -17.69 18.10
C ALA A 82 -14.03 -17.60 17.07
N CYS A 83 -14.30 -17.08 15.89
CA CYS A 83 -13.29 -16.82 14.87
C CYS A 83 -13.63 -15.56 14.10
N SER A 84 -12.81 -14.52 14.21
CA SER A 84 -13.08 -13.21 13.61
C SER A 84 -12.69 -13.15 12.14
N GLY A 85 -13.25 -12.15 11.45
CA GLY A 85 -12.88 -11.82 10.08
C GLY A 85 -11.50 -11.16 10.00
N ALA A 86 -10.77 -11.46 8.93
CA ALA A 86 -9.52 -10.80 8.58
C ALA A 86 -9.77 -9.40 7.99
N GLY A 87 -8.74 -8.53 7.99
CA GLY A 87 -8.77 -7.25 7.29
C GLY A 87 -8.41 -7.39 5.80
N GLY A 88 -8.95 -6.50 4.96
CA GLY A 88 -8.62 -6.44 3.53
C GLY A 88 -7.32 -5.68 3.27
N GLY A 89 -6.66 -5.98 2.15
CA GLY A 89 -5.47 -5.24 1.72
C GLY A 89 -5.82 -3.90 1.06
N GLY A 90 -4.85 -2.98 1.01
CA GLY A 90 -5.01 -1.68 0.35
C GLY A 90 -4.97 -1.76 -1.17
N GLU A 91 -5.63 -0.82 -1.83
CA GLU A 91 -5.57 -0.61 -3.29
C GLU A 91 -4.15 -0.25 -3.72
N TYR A 92 -3.78 -0.62 -4.94
CA TYR A 92 -2.60 -0.11 -5.63
C TYR A 92 -3.01 0.71 -6.86
N ALA A 93 -2.33 1.84 -7.07
CA ALA A 93 -2.44 2.63 -8.27
C ALA A 93 -1.05 3.07 -8.77
N ARG A 94 -0.87 3.10 -10.10
CA ARG A 94 0.35 3.61 -10.74
C ARG A 94 0.02 4.54 -11.88
N GLY A 95 0.72 5.65 -11.99
CA GLY A 95 0.65 6.55 -13.15
C GLY A 95 2.01 7.12 -13.53
N THR A 96 2.20 7.40 -14.82
CA THR A 96 3.38 8.12 -15.33
C THR A 96 2.96 9.48 -15.87
N TYR A 97 3.59 10.53 -15.36
CA TYR A 97 3.24 11.92 -15.67
C TYR A 97 4.46 12.68 -16.17
N LYS A 98 4.23 13.74 -16.94
CA LYS A 98 5.28 14.73 -17.23
C LYS A 98 5.65 15.44 -15.93
N ALA A 99 6.93 15.69 -15.72
CA ALA A 99 7.38 16.43 -14.53
C ALA A 99 6.76 17.83 -14.44
N SER A 100 6.43 18.45 -15.58
CA SER A 100 5.73 19.73 -15.68
C SER A 100 4.30 19.72 -15.10
N THR A 101 3.70 18.54 -14.89
CA THR A 101 2.39 18.41 -14.24
C THR A 101 2.44 18.82 -12.77
N PHE A 102 3.60 18.73 -12.13
CA PHE A 102 3.76 19.00 -10.70
C PHE A 102 4.42 20.35 -10.43
N GLY A 103 4.18 20.90 -9.24
CA GLY A 103 4.97 22.01 -8.70
C GLY A 103 6.41 21.62 -8.36
N SER A 104 7.14 22.51 -7.69
CA SER A 104 8.45 22.17 -7.12
C SER A 104 8.36 21.18 -5.96
N THR A 105 7.21 21.15 -5.28
CA THR A 105 6.92 20.20 -4.20
C THR A 105 5.53 19.60 -4.35
N VAL A 106 5.35 18.38 -3.83
CA VAL A 106 4.06 17.69 -3.77
C VAL A 106 3.90 17.05 -2.40
N SER A 107 2.74 17.23 -1.76
CA SER A 107 2.41 16.53 -0.51
C SER A 107 2.20 15.04 -0.77
N VAL A 108 2.84 14.21 0.04
CA VAL A 108 2.73 12.75 -0.01
C VAL A 108 2.01 12.27 1.24
N THR A 109 0.87 11.61 1.05
CA THR A 109 0.12 11.00 2.15
C THR A 109 0.32 9.49 2.12
N VAL A 110 0.82 8.92 3.22
CA VAL A 110 0.87 7.47 3.42
C VAL A 110 -0.27 7.09 4.34
N GLY A 111 -1.17 6.27 3.82
CA GLY A 111 -2.33 5.75 4.55
C GLY A 111 -1.88 4.91 5.74
N ALA A 112 -2.44 5.21 6.92
CA ALA A 112 -2.16 4.48 8.15
C ALA A 112 -2.63 3.01 8.07
N ALA A 113 -2.02 2.15 8.88
CA ALA A 113 -2.53 0.80 9.11
C ALA A 113 -3.92 0.83 9.75
N GLY A 114 -4.79 -0.09 9.36
CA GLY A 114 -6.00 -0.38 10.09
C GLY A 114 -5.69 -0.92 11.49
N THR A 115 -6.35 -0.36 12.50
CA THR A 115 -6.09 -0.70 13.90
C THR A 115 -6.54 -2.12 14.24
N ALA A 116 -5.84 -2.77 15.15
CA ALA A 116 -6.31 -4.01 15.75
C ALA A 116 -7.61 -3.77 16.54
N ALA A 117 -8.59 -4.66 16.40
CA ALA A 117 -9.76 -4.64 17.26
C ALA A 117 -9.38 -4.87 18.74
N SER A 118 -10.01 -4.14 19.65
CA SER A 118 -9.96 -4.46 21.09
C SER A 118 -10.50 -5.87 21.35
N ALA A 119 -10.04 -6.52 22.42
CA ALA A 119 -10.51 -7.84 22.81
C ALA A 119 -12.04 -7.88 22.98
N GLY A 120 -12.70 -8.88 22.40
CA GLY A 120 -14.16 -8.99 22.36
C GLY A 120 -14.71 -9.01 20.93
N ASN A 121 -16.04 -9.04 20.79
CA ASN A 121 -16.72 -8.96 19.49
C ASN A 121 -16.68 -7.53 18.94
N ASN A 122 -15.49 -7.08 18.55
CA ASN A 122 -15.23 -5.75 18.01
C ASN A 122 -14.62 -5.87 16.60
N ALA A 123 -15.00 -4.95 15.71
CA ALA A 123 -14.42 -4.88 14.37
C ALA A 123 -13.00 -4.27 14.39
N GLY A 124 -12.18 -4.67 13.42
CA GLY A 124 -10.90 -4.02 13.15
C GLY A 124 -11.07 -2.66 12.49
N GLY A 125 -10.05 -1.81 12.58
CA GLY A 125 -10.04 -0.51 11.91
C GLY A 125 -9.75 -0.63 10.42
N ASN A 126 -10.29 0.30 9.63
CA ASN A 126 -9.98 0.43 8.20
C ASN A 126 -8.57 1.00 8.01
N GLY A 127 -7.88 0.57 6.96
CA GLY A 127 -6.66 1.20 6.49
C GLY A 127 -6.92 2.58 5.89
N GLY A 128 -5.94 3.47 6.00
CA GLY A 128 -6.01 4.81 5.44
C GLY A 128 -5.74 4.85 3.93
N THR A 129 -6.28 5.86 3.25
CA THR A 129 -5.95 6.17 1.85
C THR A 129 -4.55 6.76 1.73
N SER A 130 -3.78 6.32 0.73
CA SER A 130 -2.50 6.94 0.36
C SER A 130 -2.67 7.83 -0.87
N SER A 131 -1.82 8.84 -1.03
CA SER A 131 -1.87 9.73 -2.19
C SER A 131 -0.56 10.45 -2.50
N PHE A 132 -0.45 10.88 -3.75
CA PHE A 132 0.55 11.85 -4.21
C PHE A 132 -0.17 13.11 -4.72
N GLY A 133 -0.24 14.12 -3.85
CA GLY A 133 -1.11 15.27 -4.03
C GLY A 133 -2.56 14.86 -4.28
N ALA A 134 -3.23 15.60 -5.17
CA ALA A 134 -4.57 15.26 -5.67
C ALA A 134 -4.52 14.42 -6.98
N THR A 135 -3.33 14.06 -7.46
CA THR A 135 -3.14 13.51 -8.81
C THR A 135 -3.45 12.02 -8.87
N ILE A 136 -3.05 11.29 -7.82
CA ILE A 136 -3.26 9.85 -7.71
C ILE A 136 -3.50 9.47 -6.25
N THR A 137 -4.53 8.64 -6.05
CA THR A 137 -4.91 8.10 -4.74
C THR A 137 -5.15 6.59 -4.82
N ALA A 138 -4.91 5.89 -3.70
CA ALA A 138 -5.24 4.48 -3.54
C ALA A 138 -5.89 4.26 -2.18
N ALA A 139 -7.12 3.73 -2.19
CA ALA A 139 -7.93 3.54 -0.99
C ALA A 139 -7.37 2.46 -0.07
N GLY A 140 -7.58 2.62 1.24
CA GLY A 140 -7.24 1.59 2.22
C GLY A 140 -8.24 0.43 2.24
N GLY A 141 -7.81 -0.73 2.74
CA GLY A 141 -8.66 -1.90 2.95
C GLY A 141 -9.56 -1.78 4.17
N ALA A 142 -10.73 -2.43 4.14
CA ALA A 142 -11.65 -2.44 5.27
C ALA A 142 -11.19 -3.36 6.40
N GLY A 143 -11.57 -3.04 7.63
CA GLY A 143 -11.35 -3.91 8.78
C GLY A 143 -12.29 -5.12 8.79
N GLY A 144 -11.84 -6.23 9.40
CA GLY A 144 -12.65 -7.44 9.57
C GLY A 144 -13.65 -7.32 10.73
N SER A 145 -14.77 -8.03 10.63
CA SER A 145 -15.76 -8.10 11.72
C SER A 145 -15.24 -8.88 12.93
N GLY A 146 -15.67 -8.46 14.12
CA GLY A 146 -15.49 -9.25 15.33
C GLY A 146 -16.31 -10.54 15.29
N ALA A 147 -16.00 -11.45 16.21
CA ALA A 147 -16.74 -12.70 16.38
C ALA A 147 -17.39 -12.81 17.76
N ALA A 148 -18.67 -13.17 17.77
CA ALA A 148 -19.36 -13.65 18.96
C ALA A 148 -18.91 -15.08 19.30
N ALA A 149 -19.17 -15.51 20.53
CA ALA A 149 -19.04 -16.92 20.91
C ALA A 149 -20.23 -17.71 20.34
N SER A 150 -19.95 -18.82 19.65
CA SER A 150 -20.96 -19.69 19.04
C SER A 150 -20.72 -21.17 19.35
N SER A 151 -21.82 -21.87 19.68
CA SER A 151 -21.89 -23.32 19.85
C SER A 151 -22.37 -24.02 18.58
N THR A 152 -22.77 -23.25 17.58
CA THR A 152 -23.32 -23.71 16.31
C THR A 152 -22.47 -23.16 15.17
N ASN A 153 -22.94 -23.32 13.93
CA ASN A 153 -22.25 -22.77 12.78
C ASN A 153 -22.39 -21.24 12.77
N ASP A 154 -21.27 -20.54 12.65
CA ASP A 154 -21.23 -19.07 12.58
C ASP A 154 -20.13 -18.61 11.61
N VAL A 155 -20.35 -17.47 10.97
CA VAL A 155 -19.40 -16.87 10.02
C VAL A 155 -19.26 -15.38 10.30
N SER A 156 -18.04 -14.95 10.60
CA SER A 156 -17.70 -13.54 10.78
C SER A 156 -17.13 -12.98 9.48
N GLY A 157 -17.73 -11.88 9.01
CA GLY A 157 -17.38 -11.24 7.73
C GLY A 157 -15.97 -10.65 7.71
N ALA A 158 -15.25 -10.89 6.61
CA ALA A 158 -13.96 -10.26 6.37
C ALA A 158 -14.08 -8.82 5.87
N GLY A 159 -13.00 -8.07 6.03
CA GLY A 159 -12.83 -6.76 5.42
C GLY A 159 -12.60 -6.89 3.92
N SER A 160 -13.35 -6.11 3.14
CA SER A 160 -13.11 -5.94 1.70
C SER A 160 -11.76 -5.28 1.44
N GLY A 161 -11.17 -5.58 0.29
CA GLY A 161 -9.98 -4.87 -0.17
C GLY A 161 -10.28 -3.42 -0.57
N GLY A 162 -9.27 -2.57 -0.49
CA GLY A 162 -9.36 -1.17 -0.88
C GLY A 162 -9.67 -1.03 -2.37
N THR A 163 -10.58 -0.12 -2.70
CA THR A 163 -10.94 0.23 -4.08
C THR A 163 -11.57 1.63 -4.10
N GLY A 164 -11.59 2.27 -5.27
CA GLY A 164 -12.25 3.56 -5.48
C GLY A 164 -11.33 4.78 -5.43
N GLY A 165 -10.00 4.60 -5.42
CA GLY A 165 -9.04 5.66 -5.66
C GLY A 165 -9.18 6.30 -7.06
N THR A 166 -8.48 7.42 -7.26
CA THR A 166 -8.59 8.29 -8.45
C THR A 166 -7.24 8.58 -9.11
N GLY A 167 -7.22 8.75 -10.44
CA GLY A 167 -6.04 9.13 -11.25
C GLY A 167 -4.96 8.05 -11.44
N GLY A 168 -4.12 8.13 -12.46
CA GLY A 168 -3.14 7.08 -12.79
C GLY A 168 -3.68 6.06 -13.79
N ASP A 169 -2.76 5.32 -14.39
CA ASP A 169 -2.98 4.51 -15.60
C ASP A 169 -3.33 3.06 -15.29
N VAL A 170 -2.83 2.54 -14.16
CA VAL A 170 -3.07 1.18 -13.69
C VAL A 170 -3.62 1.22 -12.29
N ARG A 171 -4.68 0.44 -12.06
CA ARG A 171 -5.28 0.22 -10.74
C ARG A 171 -5.49 -1.26 -10.46
N ILE A 172 -5.20 -1.65 -9.23
CA ILE A 172 -5.41 -3.00 -8.74
C ILE A 172 -6.12 -2.89 -7.40
N PRO A 173 -7.38 -3.33 -7.28
CA PRO A 173 -8.05 -3.42 -6.00
C PRO A 173 -7.26 -4.28 -5.02
N GLY A 174 -7.34 -3.95 -3.73
CA GLY A 174 -6.83 -4.82 -2.68
C GLY A 174 -7.58 -6.16 -2.66
N GLY A 175 -6.92 -7.21 -2.17
CA GLY A 175 -7.58 -8.47 -1.87
C GLY A 175 -8.45 -8.35 -0.62
N GLY A 176 -9.65 -8.94 -0.65
CA GLY A 176 -10.44 -9.13 0.57
C GLY A 176 -9.74 -10.07 1.55
N GLY A 177 -10.02 -9.90 2.84
CA GLY A 177 -9.62 -10.87 3.86
C GLY A 177 -10.42 -12.17 3.77
N GLY A 178 -9.95 -13.21 4.46
CA GLY A 178 -10.71 -14.43 4.69
C GLY A 178 -11.71 -14.29 5.83
N ASN A 179 -12.87 -14.93 5.69
CA ASN A 179 -13.87 -14.98 6.75
C ASN A 179 -13.39 -15.84 7.92
N GLY A 180 -13.84 -15.48 9.13
CA GLY A 180 -13.76 -16.37 10.28
C GLY A 180 -14.96 -17.31 10.29
N ALA A 181 -14.76 -18.57 10.68
CA ALA A 181 -15.86 -19.53 10.76
C ALA A 181 -15.76 -20.37 12.03
N VAL A 182 -16.92 -20.72 12.58
CA VAL A 182 -17.08 -21.73 13.62
C VAL A 182 -17.99 -22.82 13.04
N ILE A 183 -17.59 -24.08 13.19
CA ILE A 183 -18.41 -25.24 12.82
C ILE A 183 -18.53 -26.13 14.04
N SER A 184 -19.76 -26.35 14.52
CA SER A 184 -20.03 -27.20 15.70
C SER A 184 -19.12 -26.89 16.90
N ALA A 185 -19.03 -25.61 17.29
CA ALA A 185 -18.19 -25.12 18.40
C ALA A 185 -16.66 -25.29 18.20
N VAL A 186 -16.19 -25.49 16.97
CA VAL A 186 -14.76 -25.54 16.62
C VAL A 186 -14.43 -24.38 15.68
N PRO A 187 -13.40 -23.55 15.98
CA PRO A 187 -13.01 -22.48 15.08
C PRO A 187 -12.27 -23.05 13.86
N ILE A 188 -12.75 -22.71 12.67
CA ILE A 188 -12.12 -23.05 11.39
C ILE A 188 -11.33 -21.85 10.89
N LYS A 189 -10.03 -22.03 10.78
CA LYS A 189 -9.07 -20.97 10.49
C LYS A 189 -8.82 -20.80 9.00
N GLN A 190 -9.66 -19.99 8.35
CA GLN A 190 -9.51 -19.60 6.93
C GLN A 190 -9.33 -18.09 6.75
N ALA A 191 -9.26 -17.34 7.85
CA ALA A 191 -9.19 -15.88 7.86
C ALA A 191 -7.80 -15.34 7.51
N ASN A 192 -7.33 -15.59 6.29
CA ASN A 192 -6.11 -15.00 5.73
C ASN A 192 -6.23 -13.48 5.66
N GLY A 193 -5.15 -12.74 5.93
CA GLY A 193 -5.11 -11.30 5.69
C GLY A 193 -5.18 -11.00 4.19
N GLY A 194 -5.93 -9.97 3.80
CA GLY A 194 -6.06 -9.55 2.41
C GLY A 194 -4.73 -9.08 1.82
N ALA A 195 -4.44 -9.49 0.58
CA ALA A 195 -3.23 -9.09 -0.15
C ALA A 195 -3.33 -7.65 -0.67
N SER A 196 -2.18 -7.01 -0.91
CA SER A 196 -2.06 -5.81 -1.75
C SER A 196 -1.09 -6.10 -2.90
N ALA A 197 -0.99 -5.22 -3.91
CA ALA A 197 -0.09 -5.47 -5.04
C ALA A 197 1.38 -5.61 -4.63
N LEU A 198 1.78 -4.98 -3.51
CA LEU A 198 3.13 -5.07 -2.96
C LEU A 198 3.22 -5.96 -1.69
N ALA A 199 2.13 -6.60 -1.29
CA ALA A 199 2.04 -7.39 -0.06
C ALA A 199 1.31 -8.70 -0.31
N THR A 200 1.98 -9.84 -0.08
CA THR A 200 1.33 -11.14 -0.10
C THR A 200 0.21 -11.21 0.96
N PRO A 201 -0.79 -12.09 0.81
CA PRO A 201 -1.72 -12.34 1.90
C PRO A 201 -0.97 -12.89 3.11
N VAL A 202 -1.47 -12.60 4.31
CA VAL A 202 -0.90 -13.12 5.57
C VAL A 202 -1.64 -14.40 5.94
N GLN A 203 -0.89 -15.44 6.30
CA GLN A 203 -1.45 -16.72 6.74
C GLN A 203 -2.39 -16.55 7.95
N PRO A 204 -3.50 -17.32 8.04
CA PRO A 204 -4.34 -17.35 9.23
C PRO A 204 -3.56 -17.87 10.42
N SER A 205 -4.03 -17.46 11.59
CA SER A 205 -3.57 -18.01 12.84
C SER A 205 -3.90 -19.51 12.94
N ALA A 206 -2.96 -20.34 13.42
CA ALA A 206 -3.16 -21.77 13.63
C ALA A 206 -4.42 -22.07 14.46
N SER A 207 -5.14 -23.15 14.13
CA SER A 207 -6.28 -23.62 14.94
C SER A 207 -5.79 -24.13 16.28
N THR A 208 -6.35 -23.60 17.37
CA THR A 208 -6.02 -24.01 18.74
C THR A 208 -7.29 -24.22 19.55
N SER A 209 -7.23 -25.10 20.55
CA SER A 209 -8.28 -25.19 21.58
C SER A 209 -8.33 -23.96 22.51
N GLY A 210 -7.29 -23.12 22.48
CA GLY A 210 -7.19 -21.87 23.25
C GLY A 210 -7.25 -20.61 22.38
N GLN A 211 -6.72 -19.52 22.93
CA GLN A 211 -6.68 -18.20 22.29
C GLN A 211 -5.58 -18.09 21.25
N ARG A 212 -5.88 -17.47 20.12
CA ARG A 212 -4.85 -17.06 19.15
C ARG A 212 -5.21 -15.74 18.49
N VAL A 213 -4.34 -14.75 18.70
CA VAL A 213 -4.40 -13.46 18.00
C VAL A 213 -4.08 -13.69 16.52
N GLY A 214 -4.69 -12.89 15.66
CA GLY A 214 -4.33 -12.72 14.26
C GLY A 214 -2.85 -12.38 14.06
N THR A 215 -2.39 -12.45 12.82
CA THR A 215 -1.06 -11.98 12.43
C THR A 215 -1.20 -10.62 11.76
N ALA A 216 -0.27 -9.71 12.06
CA ALA A 216 -0.28 -8.38 11.47
C ALA A 216 -0.10 -8.43 9.93
N GLY A 217 -0.66 -7.43 9.25
CA GLY A 217 -0.49 -7.27 7.81
C GLY A 217 0.97 -7.22 7.38
N HIS A 218 1.31 -7.85 6.24
CA HIS A 218 2.61 -7.64 5.62
C HIS A 218 2.77 -6.17 5.16
N ALA A 219 4.02 -5.69 5.17
CA ALA A 219 4.36 -4.32 4.81
C ALA A 219 3.73 -3.91 3.46
N TYR A 220 3.42 -2.61 3.32
CA TYR A 220 2.84 -2.02 2.10
C TYR A 220 1.40 -2.45 1.84
N GLY A 221 0.52 -2.13 2.80
CA GLY A 221 -0.92 -2.25 2.61
C GLY A 221 -1.50 -3.65 2.81
N GLY A 222 -0.74 -4.62 3.34
CA GLY A 222 -1.28 -5.94 3.68
C GLY A 222 -2.33 -5.87 4.80
N GLY A 223 -3.43 -6.61 4.65
CA GLY A 223 -4.46 -6.78 5.66
C GLY A 223 -4.07 -7.81 6.73
N ALA A 224 -4.60 -7.67 7.94
CA ALA A 224 -4.31 -8.58 9.05
C ALA A 224 -5.13 -9.87 8.99
N SER A 225 -4.58 -10.99 9.46
CA SER A 225 -5.32 -12.25 9.56
C SER A 225 -6.21 -12.33 10.81
N GLY A 226 -7.25 -13.16 10.79
CA GLY A 226 -8.27 -13.22 11.86
C GLY A 226 -7.84 -13.93 13.14
N SER A 227 -8.38 -13.48 14.28
CA SER A 227 -8.19 -14.07 15.61
C SER A 227 -9.17 -15.23 15.86
N SER A 228 -8.92 -16.06 16.89
CA SER A 228 -9.88 -17.07 17.36
C SER A 228 -9.75 -17.36 18.83
N ASN A 229 -10.85 -17.88 19.35
CA ASN A 229 -10.93 -18.59 20.61
C ASN A 229 -11.50 -19.99 20.40
N GLY A 230 -10.82 -21.01 20.92
CA GLY A 230 -11.42 -22.31 21.18
C GLY A 230 -12.25 -22.30 22.47
N ALA A 231 -12.58 -23.48 23.00
CA ALA A 231 -13.37 -23.59 24.23
C ALA A 231 -12.72 -22.93 25.45
N SER A 232 -13.53 -22.43 26.37
CA SER A 232 -13.11 -21.94 27.69
C SER A 232 -11.97 -20.90 27.64
N SER A 233 -12.07 -19.94 26.72
CA SER A 233 -11.02 -18.95 26.46
C SER A 233 -11.49 -17.53 26.80
N SER A 234 -10.61 -16.67 27.30
CA SER A 234 -10.93 -15.25 27.52
C SER A 234 -11.04 -14.50 26.19
N ALA A 235 -11.55 -13.26 26.21
CA ALA A 235 -11.65 -12.45 25.01
C ALA A 235 -10.27 -12.17 24.39
N THR A 236 -10.19 -12.11 23.06
CA THR A 236 -8.92 -11.93 22.34
C THR A 236 -9.01 -10.78 21.35
N ALA A 237 -7.97 -9.96 21.30
CA ALA A 237 -7.87 -8.82 20.38
C ALA A 237 -7.66 -9.28 18.92
N GLY A 238 -7.87 -8.36 17.99
CA GLY A 238 -7.46 -8.52 16.59
C GLY A 238 -5.97 -8.27 16.39
N ALA A 239 -5.56 -8.20 15.12
CA ALA A 239 -4.25 -7.75 14.68
C ALA A 239 -4.37 -6.53 13.76
N ALA A 240 -3.34 -5.68 13.75
CA ALA A 240 -3.30 -4.49 12.91
C ALA A 240 -2.92 -4.86 11.46
N GLY A 241 -3.45 -4.11 10.50
CA GLY A 241 -2.96 -4.17 9.12
C GLY A 241 -1.57 -3.54 9.01
N SER A 242 -1.11 -3.30 7.78
CA SER A 242 0.08 -2.50 7.52
C SER A 242 -0.27 -1.13 6.97
N ALA A 243 0.57 -0.14 7.25
CA ALA A 243 0.55 1.12 6.52
C ALA A 243 0.81 0.89 5.03
N GLY A 244 0.32 1.83 4.21
CA GLY A 244 0.57 1.87 2.78
C GLY A 244 1.99 2.34 2.45
N ALA A 245 2.21 2.72 1.19
CA ALA A 245 3.43 3.41 0.76
C ALA A 245 3.17 4.23 -0.49
N VAL A 246 4.07 5.19 -0.73
CA VAL A 246 4.16 5.91 -1.99
C VAL A 246 5.59 5.82 -2.51
N ILE A 247 5.76 5.36 -3.75
CA ILE A 247 7.05 5.24 -4.42
C ILE A 247 7.04 6.20 -5.60
N VAL A 248 8.03 7.08 -5.66
CA VAL A 248 8.17 8.09 -6.71
C VAL A 248 9.48 7.83 -7.44
N THR A 249 9.38 7.45 -8.70
CA THR A 249 10.54 7.33 -9.60
C THR A 249 10.55 8.51 -10.55
N THR A 250 11.55 9.37 -10.43
CA THR A 250 11.75 10.52 -11.31
C THR A 250 12.85 10.21 -12.30
N TYR A 251 12.56 10.39 -13.59
CA TYR A 251 13.55 10.32 -14.66
C TYR A 251 14.05 11.73 -14.93
N THR A 252 15.36 11.93 -14.82
CA THR A 252 16.00 13.23 -14.99
C THR A 252 16.81 13.25 -16.27
N ALA A 253 16.93 14.45 -16.85
CA ALA A 253 17.92 14.76 -17.86
C ALA A 253 19.29 14.31 -17.36
#